data_AF-A0A2J6TCD6-F1
#
_entry.id   AF-A0A2J6TCD6-F1
#
_cell.length_a   1.000
_cell.length_b   1.000
_cell.length_c   1.000
_cell.angle_alpha   90.00
_cell.angle_beta   90.00
_cell.angle_gamma   90.00
#
_symmetry.space_group_name_H-M   'P 1'
#
loop_
_entity.id
_entity.type
_entity.pdbx_description
1 polymer ?
#
loop_
_entity_poly.entity_id
_entity_poly.type
_entity_poly.pdbx_seq_one_letter_code
_entity_poly.pdbx_strand_id
1 'polypeptide(L)'
;KSNAARFPVLALIARKYLGIPASSAASERFFSQGALIISKLRNRLNKSTFEIISCLKSWGLFQDELEEAKKEEKKREKKEKNQDSGEDNQFIIIEN
;
A
#
# COMPACT_ATOMS: atom_id res chain seq x y z
N LYS A 1 23.53 -13.43 14.12
CA LYS A 1 23.03 -14.83 14.00
C LYS A 1 24.05 -15.89 14.44
N SER A 2 25.31 -15.55 14.74
CA SER A 2 26.38 -16.50 15.11
C SER A 2 26.11 -17.31 16.39
N ASN A 3 25.43 -16.73 17.38
CA ASN A 3 25.19 -17.38 18.68
C ASN A 3 24.13 -18.49 18.64
N ALA A 4 23.40 -18.65 17.54
CA ALA A 4 22.35 -19.66 17.43
C ALA A 4 22.90 -21.10 17.51
N ALA A 5 24.10 -21.34 16.96
CA ALA A 5 24.76 -22.64 17.03
C ALA A 5 25.29 -22.94 18.45
N ARG A 6 25.73 -21.91 19.18
CA ARG A 6 26.24 -22.03 20.55
C ARG A 6 25.13 -22.22 21.58
N PHE A 7 23.95 -21.62 21.35
CA PHE A 7 22.80 -21.68 22.24
C PHE A 7 21.52 -22.02 21.47
N PRO A 8 21.33 -23.27 21.02
CA PRO A 8 20.23 -23.65 20.14
C PRO A 8 18.86 -23.45 20.80
N VAL A 9 18.72 -23.83 22.08
CA VAL A 9 17.46 -23.68 22.83
C VAL A 9 17.12 -22.21 23.07
N LEU A 10 18.10 -21.40 23.50
CA LEU A 10 17.88 -19.97 23.75
C LEU A 10 17.55 -19.24 22.45
N ALA A 11 18.19 -19.60 21.34
CA ALA A 11 17.90 -19.01 20.03
C ALA A 11 16.46 -19.29 19.56
N LEU A 12 15.92 -20.47 19.88
CA LEU A 12 14.52 -20.82 19.60
C LEU A 12 13.57 -19.93 20.41
N ILE A 13 13.82 -19.78 21.72
CA ILE A 13 13.05 -18.92 22.61
C ILE A 13 13.13 -17.46 22.14
N ALA A 14 14.33 -16.95 21.91
CA ALA A 14 14.54 -15.58 21.45
C ALA A 14 13.78 -15.29 20.15
N ARG A 15 13.80 -16.21 19.18
CA ARG A 15 13.05 -16.04 17.93
C ARG A 15 11.54 -15.99 18.16
N LYS A 16 11.02 -16.80 19.08
CA LYS A 16 9.59 -16.84 19.39
C LYS A 16 9.11 -15.56 20.06
N TYR A 17 9.88 -15.02 21.02
CA TYR A 17 9.45 -13.85 21.79
C TYR A 17 9.83 -12.52 21.14
N LEU A 18 11.06 -12.39 20.61
CA LEU A 18 11.52 -11.16 19.97
C LEU A 18 10.98 -10.98 18.55
N GLY A 19 10.42 -12.04 17.95
CA GLY A 19 9.76 -11.98 16.66
C GLY A 19 8.35 -11.38 16.72
N ILE A 20 7.79 -11.18 17.92
CA ILE A 20 6.47 -10.58 18.11
C ILE A 20 6.59 -9.07 17.87
N PRO A 21 5.76 -8.46 17.00
CA PRO A 21 5.78 -7.02 16.81
C PRO A 21 5.38 -6.31 18.10
N ALA A 22 6.07 -5.22 18.43
CA ALA A 22 5.80 -4.44 19.64
C ALA A 22 4.46 -3.66 19.58
N SER A 23 3.85 -3.53 18.40
CA SER A 23 2.62 -2.79 18.17
C SER A 23 1.72 -3.43 17.12
N SER A 24 0.46 -2.96 17.04
CA SER A 24 -0.54 -3.35 16.03
C SER A 24 -0.29 -2.78 14.64
N ALA A 25 0.72 -1.92 14.45
CA ALA A 25 0.96 -1.22 13.19
C ALA A 25 1.12 -2.16 11.99
N ALA A 26 1.71 -3.35 12.19
CA ALA A 26 1.82 -4.38 11.16
C ALA A 26 0.45 -4.90 10.70
N SER A 27 -0.46 -5.12 11.66
CA SER A 27 -1.83 -5.57 11.39
C SER A 27 -2.65 -4.45 10.75
N GLU A 28 -2.55 -3.22 11.23
CA GLU A 28 -3.21 -2.06 10.63
C GLU A 28 -2.78 -1.84 9.18
N ARG A 29 -1.48 -1.96 8.90
CA ARG A 29 -0.95 -1.90 7.54
C ARG A 29 -1.52 -3.03 6.67
N PHE A 30 -1.62 -4.24 7.20
CA PHE A 30 -2.23 -5.36 6.49
C PHE A 30 -3.71 -5.09 6.14
N PHE A 31 -4.51 -4.60 7.09
CA PHE A 31 -5.92 -4.29 6.85
C PHE A 31 -6.13 -3.10 5.92
N SER A 32 -5.29 -2.06 6.04
CA SER A 32 -5.29 -0.92 5.11
C SER A 32 -5.03 -1.39 3.68
N GLN A 33 -4.05 -2.28 3.48
CA GLN A 33 -3.81 -2.90 2.16
C GLN A 33 -4.95 -3.83 1.74
N GLY A 34 -5.57 -4.53 2.68
CA GLY A 34 -6.75 -5.35 2.46
C GLY A 34 -7.95 -4.55 1.95
N ALA A 35 -8.12 -3.30 2.37
CA ALA A 35 -9.15 -2.41 1.86
C ALA A 35 -8.95 -2.03 0.38
N LEU A 36 -7.71 -2.04 -0.12
CA LEU A 36 -7.44 -1.90 -1.56
C LEU A 36 -7.78 -3.18 -2.34
N ILE A 37 -7.71 -4.33 -1.67
CA ILE A 37 -8.13 -5.59 -2.25
C ILE A 37 -9.67 -5.62 -2.28
N ILE A 38 -10.34 -5.42 -1.16
CA ILE A 38 -11.81 -5.39 -1.10
C ILE A 38 -12.28 -3.94 -1.30
N SER A 39 -12.33 -3.49 -2.55
CA SER A 39 -12.83 -2.15 -2.90
C SER A 39 -14.36 -2.11 -3.02
N LYS A 40 -14.95 -0.91 -3.05
CA LYS A 40 -16.42 -0.72 -3.20
C LYS A 40 -16.99 -1.44 -4.44
N LEU A 41 -16.23 -1.48 -5.53
CA LEU A 41 -16.63 -2.14 -6.78
C LEU A 41 -16.27 -3.63 -6.82
N ARG A 42 -15.44 -4.12 -5.88
CA ARG A 42 -14.94 -5.49 -5.82
C ARG A 42 -15.13 -6.09 -4.43
N ASN A 43 -16.39 -6.22 -4.01
CA ASN A 43 -16.78 -6.73 -2.69
C ASN A 43 -17.29 -8.19 -2.70
N ARG A 44 -17.52 -8.79 -3.87
CA ARG A 44 -18.01 -10.17 -4.03
C ARG A 44 -16.88 -11.20 -4.16
N LEU A 45 -15.88 -11.09 -3.30
CA LEU A 45 -14.71 -11.98 -3.30
C LEU A 45 -14.89 -13.10 -2.28
N ASN A 46 -14.58 -14.34 -2.65
CA ASN A 46 -14.53 -15.44 -1.70
C ASN A 46 -13.37 -15.24 -0.72
N LYS A 47 -13.57 -15.68 0.53
CA LYS A 47 -12.56 -15.58 1.60
C LYS A 47 -11.22 -16.19 1.19
N SER A 48 -11.23 -17.38 0.59
CA SER A 48 -10.01 -18.06 0.13
C SER A 48 -9.24 -17.25 -0.91
N THR A 49 -9.95 -16.61 -1.85
CA THR A 49 -9.33 -15.77 -2.87
C THR A 49 -8.71 -14.52 -2.26
N PHE A 50 -9.36 -13.89 -1.29
CA PHE A 50 -8.80 -12.76 -0.55
C PHE A 50 -7.49 -13.13 0.16
N GLU A 51 -7.47 -14.27 0.85
CA GLU A 51 -6.29 -14.77 1.57
C GLU A 51 -5.13 -15.02 0.61
N ILE A 52 -5.37 -15.69 -0.52
CA ILE A 52 -4.36 -15.95 -1.54
C ILE A 52 -3.77 -14.64 -2.07
N ILE A 53 -4.62 -13.69 -2.48
CA ILE A 53 -4.14 -12.38 -2.99
C ILE A 53 -3.31 -11.65 -1.92
N SER A 54 -3.77 -11.67 -0.67
CA SER A 54 -3.09 -11.02 0.45
C SER A 54 -1.72 -11.65 0.72
N CYS A 55 -1.61 -12.98 0.69
CA CYS A 55 -0.35 -13.71 0.84
C CYS A 55 0.63 -13.38 -0.31
N LEU A 56 0.18 -13.50 -1.56
CA LEU A 56 1.01 -13.23 -2.73
C LEU A 56 1.53 -11.78 -2.72
N LYS A 57 0.70 -10.82 -2.30
CA LYS A 57 1.11 -9.42 -2.15
C LYS A 57 2.07 -9.20 -0.99
N SER A 58 1.87 -9.86 0.15
CA SER A 58 2.76 -9.82 1.31
C SER A 58 4.14 -10.41 0.99
N TRP A 59 4.19 -11.48 0.19
CA TRP A 59 5.44 -12.09 -0.29
C TRP A 59 6.16 -11.30 -1.38
N GLY A 60 5.54 -10.24 -1.90
CA GLY A 60 6.17 -9.37 -2.89
C GLY A 60 6.15 -9.91 -4.32
N LEU A 61 5.28 -10.88 -4.64
CA LEU A 61 5.19 -11.46 -5.98
C LEU A 61 4.52 -10.53 -7.02
N PHE A 62 4.03 -9.36 -6.59
CA PHE A 62 3.31 -8.39 -7.41
C PHE A 62 3.87 -6.95 -7.29
N GLN A 63 5.17 -6.78 -7.01
CA GLN A 63 5.74 -5.43 -6.80
C GLN A 63 5.81 -4.59 -8.07
N ASP A 64 6.00 -5.20 -9.24
CA ASP A 64 6.31 -4.48 -10.48
C ASP A 64 5.08 -3.77 -11.08
N GLU A 65 3.94 -4.47 -11.20
CA GLU A 65 2.69 -3.89 -11.74
C GLU A 65 2.10 -2.78 -10.85
N LEU A 66 2.31 -2.86 -9.53
CA LEU A 66 1.73 -1.89 -8.59
C LEU A 66 2.48 -0.55 -8.60
N GLU A 67 3.80 -0.58 -8.82
CA GLU A 67 4.61 0.64 -8.92
C GLU A 67 4.40 1.34 -10.28
N GLU A 68 4.10 0.60 -11.34
CA GLU A 68 3.69 1.17 -12.62
C GLU A 68 2.32 1.85 -12.55
N ALA A 69 1.32 1.20 -11.94
CA ALA A 69 -0.03 1.77 -11.78
C ALA A 69 -0.05 3.03 -10.90
N LYS A 70 0.75 3.09 -9.83
CA LYS A 70 0.86 4.29 -8.98
C LYS A 70 1.53 5.46 -9.70
N LYS A 71 2.49 5.19 -10.59
CA LYS A 71 3.11 6.21 -11.43
C LYS A 71 2.11 6.81 -12.42
N GLU A 72 1.23 5.96 -12.98
CA GLU A 72 0.14 6.37 -13.86
C GLU A 72 -0.88 7.27 -13.14
N GLU A 73 -1.29 6.91 -11.91
CA GLU A 73 -2.28 7.66 -11.13
C GLU A 73 -1.75 9.04 -10.69
N LYS A 74 -0.50 9.10 -10.20
CA LYS A 74 0.19 10.38 -9.89
C LYS A 74 0.37 11.28 -11.12
N LYS A 75 0.45 10.70 -12.32
CA LYS A 75 0.49 11.49 -13.57
C LYS A 75 -0.88 12.09 -13.89
N ARG A 76 -1.99 11.42 -13.56
CA ARG A 76 -3.36 11.91 -13.79
C ARG A 76 -3.72 13.06 -12.84
N GLU A 77 -3.43 12.90 -11.55
CA GLU A 77 -3.68 13.95 -10.54
C GLU A 77 -2.84 15.23 -10.77
N LYS A 78 -1.63 15.10 -11.33
CA LYS A 78 -0.80 16.25 -11.73
C LYS A 78 -1.32 16.98 -12.97
N LYS A 79 -2.05 16.30 -13.85
CA LYS A 79 -2.66 16.93 -15.03
C LYS A 79 -3.89 17.74 -14.63
N GLU A 80 -4.72 17.25 -13.72
CA GLU A 80 -5.92 17.95 -13.25
C GLU A 80 -5.59 19.23 -12.47
N LYS A 81 -4.53 19.24 -11.65
CA LYS A 81 -4.08 20.45 -10.94
C LYS A 81 -3.44 21.53 -11.81
N ASN A 82 -3.01 21.19 -13.03
CA ASN A 82 -2.41 22.15 -13.97
C ASN A 82 -3.45 22.83 -14.86
N GLN A 83 -4.73 22.44 -14.78
CA GLN A 83 -5.80 22.96 -15.64
C GLN A 83 -6.69 23.99 -14.92
N ASP A 84 -6.56 24.13 -13.60
CA ASP A 84 -7.38 25.01 -12.74
C ASP A 84 -6.67 26.32 -12.30
N SER A 85 -5.59 26.71 -13.00
CA SER A 85 -4.86 27.96 -12.72
C SER A 85 -4.66 28.86 -13.94
N GLY A 86 -5.35 28.58 -15.05
CA GLY A 86 -5.07 29.18 -16.36
C GLY A 86 -6.13 30.08 -17.00
N GLU A 87 -7.33 30.24 -16.43
CA GLU A 87 -8.43 30.90 -17.16
C GLU A 87 -9.17 32.00 -16.37
N ASP A 88 -8.49 32.76 -15.50
CA ASP A 88 -9.06 33.98 -14.87
C ASP A 88 -8.37 35.27 -15.36
N ASN A 89 -8.03 35.36 -16.65
CA ASN A 89 -7.54 36.59 -17.28
C ASN A 89 -8.25 36.88 -18.60
N GLN A 90 -9.57 37.09 -18.55
CA GLN A 90 -10.27 37.76 -19.66
C GLN A 90 -11.53 38.52 -19.22
N PHE A 91 -11.44 39.39 -18.21
CA PHE A 91 -12.36 40.54 -18.16
C PHE A 91 -11.68 41.73 -18.86
N ILE A 92 -11.99 41.84 -20.14
CA ILE A 92 -11.63 42.96 -21.00
C ILE A 92 -12.23 44.24 -20.41
N ILE A 93 -11.38 45.22 -20.12
CA ILE A 93 -11.78 46.61 -19.90
C ILE A 93 -12.41 47.10 -21.20
N ILE A 94 -13.70 47.42 -21.19
CA ILE A 94 -14.29 48.29 -22.21
C ILE A 94 -15.01 49.42 -21.47
N GLU A 95 -14.41 50.61 -21.58
CA GLU A 95 -15.02 51.90 -21.27
C GLU A 95 -16.30 52.11 -22.09
N ASN A 96 -17.33 52.65 -21.44
CA ASN A 96 -18.18 53.72 -21.97
C ASN A 96 -18.95 54.39 -20.84
#